data_AF-A0A523QVX5-F1
#
_entry.id   AF-A0A523QVX5-F1
#
_cell.length_a   1.000
_cell.length_b   1.000
_cell.length_c   1.000
_cell.angle_alpha   90.00
_cell.angle_beta   90.00
_cell.angle_gamma   90.00
#
_symmetry.space_group_name_H-M   'P 1'
#
loop_
_entity.id
_entity.type
_entity.pdbx_description
1 polymer ?
#
loop_
_entity_poly.entity_id
_entity_poly.type
_entity_poly.pdbx_seq_one_letter_code
_entity_poly.pdbx_strand_id
1 'polypeptide(L)'
;MGSDLFCGGGGFVLINCYPVYCSRFGKYLVDCFECFAPICVGIVGPKQRASGAGDEFLMILPDTGLKDAEMVARRLHNLIGGKLLKVEKGEFQVRTCIGVAGTESNDEDVYDLDRLLDMAGKAMYKAKEAGRFEVVVYREDEVEE
;
A
#
# COMPACT_ATOMS: atom_id res chain seq x y z
N MET A 1 -14.22 -18.00 3.03
CA MET A 1 -12.98 -17.99 2.24
C MET A 1 -13.39 -17.82 0.79
N GLY A 2 -13.60 -16.57 0.39
CA GLY A 2 -13.83 -16.22 -1.01
C GLY A 2 -12.50 -15.69 -1.54
N SER A 3 -11.78 -16.51 -2.28
CA SER A 3 -10.71 -16.05 -3.15
C SER A 3 -11.40 -15.36 -4.32
N ASP A 4 -11.53 -14.03 -4.25
CA ASP A 4 -12.03 -13.26 -5.37
C ASP A 4 -10.98 -13.34 -6.49
N LEU A 5 -11.22 -14.27 -7.42
CA LEU A 5 -10.44 -14.44 -8.64
C LEU A 5 -10.72 -13.25 -9.56
N PHE A 6 -9.75 -12.37 -9.71
CA PHE A 6 -9.79 -11.32 -10.73
C PHE A 6 -9.26 -11.89 -12.05
N CYS A 7 -10.17 -12.25 -12.96
CA CYS A 7 -9.81 -12.60 -14.34
C CYS A 7 -9.81 -11.33 -15.19
N GLY A 8 -8.62 -10.90 -15.62
CA GLY A 8 -8.40 -9.79 -16.54
C GLY A 8 -6.97 -9.86 -17.08
N GLY A 9 -6.80 -9.76 -18.40
CA GLY A 9 -5.53 -9.97 -19.11
C GLY A 9 -4.48 -8.86 -18.94
N GLY A 10 -4.35 -8.30 -17.75
CA GLY A 10 -3.32 -7.32 -17.42
C GLY A 10 -2.82 -7.50 -15.99
N GLY A 11 -1.54 -7.21 -15.77
CA GLY A 11 -0.90 -7.39 -14.47
C GLY A 11 -1.56 -6.57 -13.36
N PHE A 12 -1.57 -7.12 -12.15
CA PHE A 12 -2.06 -6.45 -10.95
C PHE A 12 -0.90 -5.91 -10.12
N VAL A 13 -1.07 -4.73 -9.56
CA VAL A 13 -0.16 -4.19 -8.55
C VAL A 13 -0.92 -3.92 -7.25
N LEU A 14 -0.37 -4.43 -6.16
CA LEU A 14 -0.80 -4.12 -4.82
C LEU A 14 0.13 -3.10 -4.18
N ILE A 15 -0.47 -2.07 -3.61
CA ILE A 15 0.18 -1.10 -2.74
C ILE A 15 -0.34 -1.36 -1.33
N ASN A 16 0.54 -1.80 -0.43
CA ASN A 16 0.26 -1.91 1.00
C ASN A 16 0.86 -0.71 1.73
N CYS A 17 -0.01 0.15 2.26
CA CYS A 17 0.37 1.37 2.95
C CYS A 17 0.13 1.24 4.46
N TYR A 18 1.21 1.43 5.22
CA TYR A 18 1.16 1.57 6.66
C TYR A 18 1.39 3.02 7.08
N PRO A 19 0.32 3.76 7.40
CA PRO A 19 0.45 5.06 8.02
C PRO A 19 0.82 4.92 9.51
N VAL A 20 1.85 5.65 9.95
CA VAL A 20 2.16 5.79 11.37
C VAL A 20 1.36 6.98 11.91
N TYR A 21 0.24 6.70 12.59
CA TYR A 21 -0.66 7.74 13.09
C TYR A 21 -1.38 7.36 14.40
N CYS A 22 -1.99 8.38 15.04
CA CYS A 22 -2.85 8.25 16.22
C CYS A 22 -4.32 8.09 15.79
N SER A 23 -5.09 7.17 16.36
CA SER A 23 -6.47 6.74 15.98
C SER A 23 -7.52 7.81 15.57
N ARG A 24 -7.28 9.11 15.77
CA ARG A 24 -8.15 10.23 15.36
C ARG A 24 -8.03 10.65 13.88
N PHE A 25 -7.11 10.09 13.08
CA PHE A 25 -6.83 10.57 11.70
C PHE A 25 -7.43 9.74 10.56
N GLY A 26 -8.26 8.73 10.85
CA GLY A 26 -8.80 7.83 9.82
C GLY A 26 -9.44 8.55 8.63
N LYS A 27 -10.16 9.67 8.86
CA LYS A 27 -10.81 10.44 7.78
C LYS A 27 -9.83 11.07 6.79
N TYR A 28 -8.75 11.70 7.24
CA TYR A 28 -7.80 12.36 6.33
C TYR A 28 -7.08 11.35 5.43
N LEU A 29 -6.75 10.18 6.00
CA LEU A 29 -6.18 9.09 5.22
C LEU A 29 -7.17 8.63 4.17
N VAL A 30 -8.42 8.33 4.56
CA VAL A 30 -9.48 7.96 3.61
C VAL A 30 -9.61 9.00 2.49
N ASP A 31 -9.65 10.30 2.80
CA ASP A 31 -9.70 11.35 1.78
C ASP A 31 -8.49 11.31 0.82
N CYS A 32 -7.28 11.03 1.33
CA CYS A 32 -6.09 10.86 0.50
C CYS A 32 -6.19 9.65 -0.42
N PHE A 33 -6.75 8.53 0.07
CA PHE A 33 -6.96 7.30 -0.69
C PHE A 33 -8.06 7.48 -1.75
N GLU A 34 -9.16 8.15 -1.41
CA GLU A 34 -10.24 8.50 -2.34
C GLU A 34 -9.75 9.33 -3.54
N CYS A 35 -8.71 10.17 -3.37
CA CYS A 35 -8.09 10.88 -4.50
C CYS A 35 -7.54 9.93 -5.58
N PHE A 36 -7.27 8.67 -5.23
CA PHE A 36 -6.78 7.64 -6.14
C PHE A 36 -7.84 6.59 -6.48
N ALA A 37 -9.06 6.71 -5.94
CA ALA A 37 -10.20 5.84 -6.28
C ALA A 37 -10.42 5.68 -7.80
N PRO A 38 -10.24 6.72 -8.66
CA PRO A 38 -10.45 6.58 -10.10
C PRO A 38 -9.47 5.65 -10.83
N ILE A 39 -8.32 5.34 -10.22
CA ILE A 39 -7.26 4.53 -10.84
C ILE A 39 -7.08 3.16 -10.18
N CYS A 40 -7.83 2.87 -9.12
CA CYS A 40 -7.78 1.59 -8.42
C CYS A 40 -9.14 0.88 -8.50
N VAL A 41 -9.12 -0.46 -8.56
CA VAL A 41 -10.35 -1.27 -8.52
C VAL A 41 -10.88 -1.50 -7.12
N GLY A 42 -10.05 -1.22 -6.11
CA GLY A 42 -10.45 -1.38 -4.73
C GLY A 42 -9.47 -0.72 -3.77
N ILE A 43 -10.03 -0.17 -2.70
CA ILE A 43 -9.31 0.26 -1.51
C ILE A 43 -9.84 -0.60 -0.37
N VAL A 44 -8.99 -1.48 0.15
CA VAL A 44 -9.32 -2.26 1.34
C VAL A 44 -8.88 -1.44 2.55
N GLY A 45 -9.86 -1.11 3.39
CA GLY A 45 -9.66 -0.38 4.62
C GLY A 45 -8.77 -1.12 5.62
N PRO A 46 -8.56 -0.53 6.82
CA PRO A 46 -7.59 -1.00 7.79
C PRO A 46 -7.70 -2.50 8.09
N LYS A 47 -6.72 -3.28 7.66
CA LYS A 47 -6.54 -4.65 8.14
C LYS A 47 -5.86 -4.59 9.51
N GLN A 48 -6.62 -4.81 10.58
CA GLN A 48 -6.04 -5.04 11.90
C GLN A 48 -5.36 -6.42 11.94
N ARG A 49 -4.04 -6.43 11.91
CA ARG A 49 -3.25 -7.65 12.17
C ARG A 49 -3.18 -7.85 13.69
N ALA A 50 -3.40 -9.09 14.16
CA ALA A 50 -3.56 -9.43 15.58
C ALA A 50 -2.35 -9.07 16.49
N SER A 51 -1.20 -8.73 15.91
CA SER A 51 -0.03 -8.22 16.61
C SER A 51 -0.05 -6.69 16.77
N GLY A 52 -1.13 -6.13 17.30
CA GLY A 52 -1.20 -4.77 17.88
C GLY A 52 -0.75 -3.56 17.03
N ALA A 53 -0.51 -3.71 15.73
CA ALA A 53 0.15 -2.71 14.91
C ALA A 53 -0.77 -2.20 13.79
N GLY A 54 -1.38 -1.04 14.05
CA GLY A 54 -1.84 -0.07 13.04
C GLY A 54 -2.91 -0.50 12.04
N ASP A 55 -3.43 0.51 11.36
CA ASP A 55 -4.48 0.45 10.36
C ASP A 55 -3.83 0.38 8.96
N GLU A 56 -3.71 -0.82 8.36
CA GLU A 56 -3.08 -1.00 7.03
C GLU A 56 -4.08 -0.81 5.90
N PHE A 57 -3.76 0.01 4.91
CA PHE A 57 -4.59 0.21 3.72
C PHE A 57 -3.98 -0.51 2.52
N LEU A 58 -4.84 -1.21 1.77
CA LEU A 58 -4.45 -1.85 0.51
C LEU A 58 -5.10 -1.12 -0.66
N MET A 59 -4.32 -0.81 -1.70
CA MET A 59 -4.81 -0.32 -2.98
C MET A 59 -4.46 -1.33 -4.08
N ILE A 60 -5.45 -1.67 -4.90
CA ILE A 60 -5.32 -2.60 -6.02
C ILE A 60 -5.39 -1.81 -7.33
N LEU A 61 -4.30 -1.84 -8.11
CA LEU A 61 -4.19 -1.17 -9.39
C LEU A 61 -4.21 -2.23 -10.51
N PRO A 62 -5.31 -2.36 -11.27
CA PRO A 62 -5.35 -3.24 -12.43
C PRO A 62 -4.55 -2.63 -13.58
N ASP A 63 -4.12 -3.45 -14.54
CA ASP A 63 -3.52 -2.99 -15.81
C ASP A 63 -2.40 -1.96 -15.63
N THR A 64 -1.71 -2.01 -14.49
CA THR A 64 -0.74 -0.99 -14.06
C THR A 64 0.62 -1.65 -13.93
N GLY A 65 1.61 -1.15 -14.66
CA GLY A 65 2.98 -1.63 -14.54
C GLY A 65 3.59 -1.27 -13.18
N LEU A 66 4.58 -2.06 -12.74
CA LEU A 66 5.23 -1.86 -11.44
C LEU A 66 5.81 -0.45 -11.27
N LYS A 67 6.37 0.13 -12.34
CA LYS A 67 6.90 1.51 -12.35
C LYS A 67 5.81 2.56 -12.12
N ASP A 68 4.66 2.41 -12.76
CA ASP A 68 3.55 3.36 -12.62
C ASP A 68 2.93 3.27 -11.22
N ALA A 69 2.78 2.05 -10.71
CA ALA A 69 2.34 1.84 -9.34
C ALA A 69 3.32 2.39 -8.30
N GLU A 70 4.63 2.28 -8.53
CA GLU A 70 5.63 2.93 -7.68
C GLU A 70 5.45 4.46 -7.68
N MET A 71 5.20 5.06 -8.84
CA MET A 71 4.92 6.51 -8.92
C MET A 71 3.66 6.90 -8.14
N VAL A 72 2.58 6.11 -8.25
CA VAL A 72 1.36 6.29 -7.46
C VAL A 72 1.66 6.22 -5.96
N ALA A 73 2.40 5.18 -5.54
CA ALA A 73 2.81 5.01 -4.15
C ALA A 73 3.64 6.18 -3.62
N ARG A 74 4.61 6.68 -4.40
CA ARG A 74 5.43 7.86 -4.04
C ARG A 74 4.60 9.12 -3.95
N ARG A 75 3.63 9.30 -4.85
CA ARG A 75 2.69 10.43 -4.79
C ARG A 75 1.82 10.38 -3.54
N LEU A 76 1.29 9.19 -3.20
CA LEU A 76 0.52 8.97 -1.98
C LEU A 76 1.37 9.25 -0.72
N HIS A 77 2.60 8.73 -0.69
CA HIS A 77 3.55 8.98 0.40
C HIS A 77 3.79 10.48 0.61
N ASN A 78 4.07 11.22 -0.46
CA ASN A 78 4.31 12.67 -0.40
C ASN A 78 3.05 13.45 0.00
N LEU A 79 1.86 13.05 -0.48
CA LEU A 79 0.60 13.70 -0.14
C LEU A 79 0.29 13.55 1.36
N ILE A 80 0.53 12.36 1.91
CA ILE A 80 0.31 12.11 3.34
C ILE A 80 1.38 12.82 4.17
N GLY A 81 2.66 12.71 3.77
CA GLY A 81 3.80 13.29 4.46
C GLY A 81 3.87 14.82 4.42
N GLY A 82 3.35 15.45 3.37
CA GLY A 82 3.43 16.90 3.16
C GLY A 82 2.49 17.73 4.04
N LYS A 83 1.64 17.10 4.86
CA LYS A 83 0.63 17.82 5.65
C LYS A 83 0.97 17.83 7.14
N LEU A 84 1.24 19.03 7.65
CA LEU A 84 1.22 19.31 9.09
C LEU A 84 -0.24 19.40 9.54
N LEU A 85 -0.62 18.53 10.46
CA LEU A 85 -1.97 18.48 11.01
C LEU A 85 -2.00 19.17 12.36
N LYS A 86 -2.84 20.19 12.48
CA LYS A 86 -3.11 20.89 13.73
C LYS A 86 -4.12 20.08 14.54
N VAL A 87 -3.74 19.66 15.74
CA VAL A 87 -4.62 19.05 16.74
C VAL A 87 -4.59 19.87 18.03
N GLU A 88 -5.54 19.63 18.91
CA GLU A 88 -5.69 20.35 20.19
C GLU A 88 -4.40 20.35 21.05
N LYS A 89 -3.56 19.30 20.90
CA LYS A 89 -2.29 19.13 21.62
C LYS A 89 -1.04 19.58 20.84
N GLY A 90 -1.19 20.24 19.68
CA GLY A 90 -0.07 20.74 18.87
C GLY A 90 -0.14 20.33 17.39
N GLU A 91 0.99 20.40 16.70
CA GLU A 91 1.10 19.98 15.31
C GLU A 91 1.75 18.59 15.21
N PHE A 92 1.20 17.74 14.37
CA PHE A 92 1.75 16.42 14.09
C PHE A 92 1.86 16.21 12.58
N GLN A 93 2.97 15.60 12.15
CA GLN A 93 3.19 15.21 10.77
C GLN A 93 2.99 13.69 10.65
N VAL A 94 2.08 13.29 9.77
CA VAL A 94 1.88 11.88 9.47
C VAL A 94 3.00 11.42 8.55
N ARG A 95 3.53 10.22 8.79
CA ARG A 95 4.51 9.58 7.91
C ARG A 95 4.03 8.18 7.57
N THR A 96 4.36 7.70 6.38
CA THR A 96 3.92 6.37 5.92
C THR A 96 5.10 5.55 5.44
N CYS A 97 5.00 4.24 5.63
CA CYS A 97 5.82 3.25 4.95
C CYS A 97 4.92 2.55 3.94
N ILE A 98 5.36 2.43 2.69
CA ILE A 98 4.55 1.83 1.62
C ILE A 98 5.35 0.72 0.96
N GLY A 99 4.76 -0.48 0.89
CA GLY A 99 5.25 -1.59 0.10
C GLY A 99 4.47 -1.70 -1.20
N VAL A 100 5.16 -1.87 -2.32
CA VAL A 100 4.57 -2.05 -3.64
C VAL A 100 4.98 -3.42 -4.16
N ALA A 101 4.05 -4.24 -4.62
CA ALA A 101 4.35 -5.50 -5.28
C ALA A 101 3.45 -5.68 -6.49
N GLY A 102 4.04 -6.06 -7.62
CA GLY A 102 3.34 -6.32 -8.86
C GLY A 102 3.70 -7.67 -9.41
N THR A 103 2.90 -8.13 -10.35
CA THR A 103 3.18 -9.30 -11.17
C THR A 103 3.23 -8.88 -12.63
N GLU A 104 4.19 -9.42 -13.37
CA GLU A 104 4.23 -9.32 -14.82
C GLU A 104 3.69 -10.64 -15.36
N SER A 105 2.48 -10.62 -15.92
CA SER A 105 1.89 -11.79 -16.59
C SER A 105 1.44 -11.37 -17.98
N ASN A 106 1.82 -12.19 -18.96
CA ASN A 106 1.40 -12.05 -20.35
C ASN A 106 0.23 -12.99 -20.71
N ASP A 107 -0.29 -13.76 -19.75
CA ASP A 107 -1.32 -14.77 -20.01
C ASP A 107 -2.33 -14.86 -18.86
N GLU A 108 -3.44 -15.54 -19.12
CA GLU A 108 -4.64 -15.80 -18.31
C GLU A 108 -4.37 -16.56 -16.99
N ASP A 109 -3.28 -16.28 -16.30
CA ASP A 109 -2.95 -16.90 -15.04
C ASP A 109 -3.87 -16.37 -13.93
N VAL A 110 -4.36 -17.31 -13.13
CA VAL A 110 -5.06 -17.02 -11.88
C VAL A 110 -4.08 -16.33 -10.93
N TYR A 111 -4.33 -15.06 -10.64
CA TYR A 111 -3.52 -14.30 -9.70
C TYR A 111 -3.70 -14.81 -8.28
N ASP A 112 -2.59 -15.24 -7.67
CA ASP A 112 -2.54 -15.52 -6.24
C ASP A 112 -2.45 -14.20 -5.47
N LEU A 113 -3.63 -13.67 -5.11
CA LEU A 113 -3.75 -12.45 -4.32
C LEU A 113 -3.04 -12.57 -2.97
N ASP A 114 -3.02 -13.76 -2.36
CA ASP A 114 -2.36 -13.98 -1.06
C ASP A 114 -0.83 -13.85 -1.19
N ARG A 115 -0.25 -14.39 -2.28
CA ARG A 115 1.18 -14.17 -2.59
C ARG A 115 1.49 -12.71 -2.82
N LEU A 116 0.67 -12.00 -3.60
CA LEU A 116 0.88 -10.57 -3.89
C LEU A 116 0.77 -9.70 -2.62
N LEU A 117 -0.16 -10.05 -1.72
CA LEU A 117 -0.30 -9.44 -0.40
C LEU A 117 0.93 -9.68 0.48
N ASP A 118 1.47 -10.89 0.48
CA ASP A 118 2.68 -11.23 1.22
C ASP A 118 3.90 -10.44 0.70
N MET A 119 4.07 -10.35 -0.62
CA MET A 119 5.14 -9.57 -1.25
C MET A 119 5.04 -8.08 -0.89
N ALA A 120 3.85 -7.47 -1.03
CA ALA A 120 3.63 -6.08 -0.65
C ALA A 120 3.85 -5.86 0.85
N GLY A 121 3.44 -6.83 1.68
CA GLY A 121 3.69 -6.84 3.12
C GLY A 121 5.18 -6.88 3.48
N LYS A 122 5.97 -7.75 2.84
CA LYS A 122 7.43 -7.84 3.01
C LYS A 122 8.12 -6.54 2.62
N ALA A 123 7.76 -5.95 1.48
CA ALA A 123 8.30 -4.65 1.06
C ALA A 123 7.97 -3.53 2.07
N MET A 124 6.73 -3.47 2.56
CA MET A 124 6.31 -2.51 3.57
C MET A 124 7.03 -2.73 4.91
N TYR A 125 7.27 -3.98 5.29
CA TYR A 125 8.05 -4.32 6.48
C TYR A 125 9.51 -3.85 6.35
N LYS A 126 10.16 -4.09 5.21
CA LYS A 126 11.50 -3.53 4.92
C LYS A 126 11.51 -2.00 5.03
N ALA A 127 10.48 -1.33 4.51
CA ALA A 127 10.34 0.13 4.62
C ALA A 127 10.17 0.59 6.09
N LYS A 128 9.55 -0.22 6.95
CA LYS A 128 9.43 0.04 8.40
C LYS A 128 10.77 -0.16 9.10
N GLU A 129 11.46 -1.27 8.86
CA GLU A 129 12.74 -1.60 9.50
C GLU A 129 13.84 -0.59 9.17
N ALA A 130 13.86 -0.08 7.94
CA ALA A 130 14.77 0.99 7.55
C ALA A 130 14.57 2.28 8.36
N GLY A 131 13.41 2.47 9.01
CA GLY A 131 13.09 3.65 9.81
C GLY A 131 12.95 4.95 8.99
N ARG A 132 13.01 4.85 7.66
CA ARG A 132 13.08 6.00 6.75
C ARG A 132 11.73 6.52 6.28
N PHE A 133 10.62 5.84 6.60
CA PHE A 133 9.29 6.19 6.10
C PHE A 133 9.34 6.33 4.57
N GLU A 134 9.55 5.21 3.88
CA GLU A 134 9.83 5.21 2.45
C GLU A 134 8.88 4.30 1.66
N VAL A 135 8.99 4.38 0.34
CA VAL A 135 8.35 3.46 -0.61
C VAL A 135 9.36 2.41 -1.00
N VAL A 136 9.05 1.13 -0.76
CA VAL A 136 9.86 -0.01 -1.18
C VAL A 136 9.07 -0.83 -2.19
N VAL A 137 9.71 -1.15 -3.31
CA VAL A 137 9.17 -2.06 -4.31
C VAL A 137 9.71 -3.46 -4.02
N TYR A 138 8.83 -4.45 -3.92
CA TYR A 138 9.21 -5.84 -3.77
C TYR A 138 9.97 -6.31 -5.01
N ARG A 139 11.10 -6.99 -4.79
CA ARG A 139 11.89 -7.66 -5.82
C ARG A 139 12.25 -9.03 -5.30
N GLU A 140 12.03 -10.07 -6.11
CA GLU A 140 12.30 -11.46 -5.71
C GLU A 140 13.79 -11.68 -5.38
N ASP A 141 14.69 -10.93 -6.00
CA ASP A 141 16.14 -11.07 -5.83
C ASP A 141 16.71 -10.49 -4.51
N GLU A 142 15.90 -9.76 -3.73
CA GLU A 142 16.38 -9.04 -2.53
C GLU A 142 15.94 -9.70 -1.21
N VAL A 143 15.43 -10.93 -1.24
CA VAL A 143 15.04 -11.69 -0.04
C VAL A 143 16.07 -12.80 0.21
N GLU A 144 17.21 -12.43 0.79
CA GLU A 144 18.00 -13.41 1.56
C GLU A 144 17.34 -13.62 2.93
N GLU A 145 17.36 -14.87 3.38
CA GLU A 145 16.64 -15.46 4.53
C GLU A 145 16.79 -14.73 5.88
#